data_AF-A0A6B1H765-F1
#
_entry.id   AF-A0A6B1H765-F1
#
_cell.length_a   1.000
_cell.length_b   1.000
_cell.length_c   1.000
_cell.angle_alpha   90.00
_cell.angle_beta   90.00
_cell.angle_gamma   90.00
#
_symmetry.space_group_name_H-M   'P 1'
#
loop_
_entity.id
_entity.type
_entity.pdbx_description
1 polymer ?
#
loop_
_entity_poly.entity_id
_entity_poly.type
_entity_poly.pdbx_seq_one_letter_code
_entity_poly.pdbx_strand_id
1 'polypeptide(L)' 'MNATYFTDTDTLFLKLKDGRIVETRPLDENTFLELDADGKLVALTIEFARARNIAPECSVEHVPA' A
#
# COMPACT_ATOMS: atom_id res chain seq x y z
N MET A 1 -10.00 3.91 -3.67
CA MET A 1 -8.80 3.62 -2.88
C MET A 1 -9.19 3.43 -1.43
N ASN A 2 -8.65 2.42 -0.76
CA ASN A 2 -8.84 2.20 0.68
C ASN A 2 -7.48 2.03 1.35
N ALA A 3 -7.28 2.69 2.49
CA ALA A 3 -6.08 2.57 3.30
C ALA A 3 -6.46 1.86 4.61
N THR A 4 -5.79 0.76 4.92
CA THR A 4 -5.95 0.01 6.17
C THR A 4 -4.63 -0.01 6.92
N TYR A 5 -4.60 0.57 8.12
CA TYR A 5 -3.41 0.58 8.97
C TYR A 5 -3.53 -0.49 10.07
N PHE A 6 -2.61 -1.44 10.08
CA PHE A 6 -2.47 -2.50 11.07
C PHE A 6 -1.48 -2.04 12.13
N THR A 7 -2.01 -1.59 13.27
CA THR A 7 -1.22 -0.98 14.35
C THR A 7 -0.31 -1.98 15.06
N ASP A 8 -0.68 -3.25 15.10
CA ASP A 8 0.09 -4.35 15.70
C ASP A 8 1.40 -4.63 14.98
N THR A 9 1.42 -4.52 13.64
CA THR A 9 2.61 -4.75 12.82
C THR A 9 3.26 -3.47 12.29
N ASP A 10 2.69 -2.30 12.59
CA ASP A 10 3.05 -1.02 11.97
C ASP A 10 3.06 -1.08 10.43
N THR A 11 2.01 -1.68 9.85
CA THR A 11 1.90 -1.90 8.41
C THR A 11 0.72 -1.15 7.83
N LEU A 12 0.95 -0.42 6.74
CA LEU A 12 -0.10 0.20 5.94
C LEU A 12 -0.35 -0.64 4.68
N PHE A 13 -1.58 -1.10 4.51
CA PHE A 13 -2.06 -1.70 3.27
C PHE A 13 -2.89 -0.69 2.48
N LEU A 14 -2.40 -0.29 1.31
CA LEU A 14 -3.04 0.68 0.44
C LEU A 14 -3.64 -0.02 -0.79
N LYS A 15 -4.94 -0.27 -0.76
CA LYS A 15 -5.68 -0.87 -1.87
C LYS A 15 -6.06 0.21 -2.89
N LEU A 16 -5.47 0.12 -4.09
CA LEU A 16 -5.69 1.08 -5.17
C LEU A 16 -6.98 0.76 -5.95
N LYS A 17 -7.17 -0.52 -6.30
CA LYS A 17 -8.32 -1.02 -7.05
C LYS A 17 -8.82 -2.36 -6.50
N ASP A 18 -10.02 -2.76 -6.90
CA ASP A 18 -10.48 -4.13 -6.70
C ASP A 18 -9.76 -5.09 -7.65
N GLY A 19 -9.48 -6.29 -7.16
CA GLY A 19 -8.76 -7.30 -7.92
C GLY A 19 -8.24 -8.41 -7.01
N ARG A 20 -8.02 -9.58 -7.61
CA ARG A 20 -7.33 -10.69 -6.94
C ARG A 20 -5.82 -10.44 -7.03
N ILE A 21 -5.19 -10.37 -5.87
CA ILE A 21 -3.72 -10.40 -5.77
C ILE A 21 -3.27 -11.85 -5.99
N VAL A 22 -2.34 -12.05 -6.90
CA VAL A 22 -1.75 -13.37 -7.21
C VAL A 22 -0.24 -13.40 -7.02
N GLU A 23 0.40 -12.23 -6.97
CA GLU A 23 1.83 -12.08 -6.74
C GLU A 23 2.08 -10.90 -5.79
N THR A 24 2.96 -11.12 -4.82
CA THR A 24 3.54 -10.08 -3.97
C THR A 24 5.01 -9.95 -4.34
N ARG A 25 5.43 -8.77 -4.79
CA ARG A 25 6.81 -8.51 -5.24
C ARG A 25 7.45 -7.38 -4.43
N PRO A 26 8.67 -7.54 -3.90
CA PRO A 26 9.36 -6.44 -3.22
C PRO A 26 9.61 -5.29 -4.21
N LEU A 27 9.26 -4.07 -3.79
CA LEU A 27 9.70 -2.83 -4.42
C LEU A 27 11.01 -2.36 -3.77
N ASP A 28 11.04 -2.38 -2.44
CA ASP A 28 12.21 -2.16 -1.61
C ASP A 28 12.13 -3.05 -0.35
N GLU A 29 13.02 -2.85 0.62
CA GLU A 29 13.09 -3.64 1.87
C GLU A 29 11.78 -3.63 2.67
N ASN A 30 11.01 -2.54 2.61
CA ASN A 30 9.85 -2.31 3.48
C ASN A 30 8.58 -1.99 2.68
N THR A 31 8.58 -2.27 1.38
CA THR A 31 7.50 -1.90 0.47
C THR A 31 7.29 -3.01 -0.56
N PHE A 32 6.06 -3.50 -0.68
CA PHE A 32 5.70 -4.58 -1.57
C PHE A 32 4.59 -4.17 -2.52
N LEU A 33 4.72 -4.62 -3.77
CA LEU A 33 3.72 -4.50 -4.82
C LEU A 33 2.82 -5.73 -4.80
N GLU A 34 1.52 -5.50 -4.76
CA GLU A 34 0.52 -6.57 -4.88
C GLU A 34 -0.06 -6.54 -6.29
N LEU A 35 0.23 -7.57 -7.09
CA LEU A 35 -0.07 -7.63 -8.52
C LEU A 35 -1.19 -8.63 -8.83
N ASP A 36 -2.00 -8.31 -9.84
CA ASP A 36 -2.95 -9.26 -10.44
C ASP A 36 -2.28 -10.17 -11.49
N ALA A 37 -3.06 -11.09 -12.07
CA ALA A 37 -2.55 -12.08 -13.03
C ALA A 37 -2.01 -11.48 -14.35
N ASP A 38 -2.36 -10.23 -14.65
CA ASP A 38 -1.79 -9.50 -15.79
C ASP A 38 -0.52 -8.72 -15.39
N GLY A 39 -0.05 -8.84 -14.15
CA GLY A 39 1.06 -8.08 -13.59
C GLY A 39 0.71 -6.62 -13.27
N LYS A 40 -0.59 -6.26 -13.19
CA LYS A 40 -1.00 -4.89 -12.89
C LYS A 40 -1.16 -4.70 -11.39
N LEU A 41 -0.80 -3.51 -10.91
CA LEU A 41 -0.87 -3.15 -9.50
C LEU A 41 -2.32 -3.13 -8.98
N VAL A 42 -2.55 -3.83 -7.87
CA VAL A 42 -3.82 -3.89 -7.12
C VAL A 42 -3.70 -3.10 -5.81
N ALA A 43 -2.61 -3.32 -5.07
CA ALA A 43 -2.37 -2.71 -3.77
C ALA A 43 -0.87 -2.55 -3.48
N LEU A 44 -0.56 -1.86 -2.38
CA LEU A 44 0.78 -1.77 -1.78
C LEU A 44 0.72 -2.22 -0.33
N THR A 45 1.74 -2.96 0.10
CA THR A 45 2.02 -3.21 1.53
C THR A 45 3.24 -2.38 1.93
N ILE A 46 3.11 -1.52 2.93
CA ILE A 46 4.16 -0.63 3.43
C ILE A 46 4.40 -0.98 4.89
N GLU A 47 5.55 -1.57 5.19
CA GLU A 47 5.97 -1.88 6.55
C GLU A 47 6.67 -0.69 7.20
N PHE A 48 6.65 -0.68 8.54
CA PHE A 48 7.17 0.42 9.37
C PHE A 48 6.54 1.77 9.02
N ALA A 49 5.24 1.77 8.71
CA ALA A 49 4.55 2.93 8.15
C ALA A 49 4.58 4.14 9.09
N ARG A 50 4.48 3.93 10.41
CA ARG A 50 4.66 5.01 11.40
C ARG A 50 6.11 5.45 11.51
N ALA A 51 7.07 4.52 11.54
CA ALA A 51 8.48 4.89 11.58
C ALA A 51 8.93 5.69 10.34
N ARG A 52 8.20 5.51 9.22
CA ARG A 52 8.37 6.24 7.95
C ARG A 52 7.50 7.50 7.84
N ASN A 53 6.77 7.90 8.89
CA ASN A 53 5.85 9.05 8.92
C ASN A 53 4.73 9.01 7.85
N ILE A 54 4.20 7.82 7.56
CA ILE A 54 3.12 7.62 6.57
C ILE A 54 1.77 7.39 7.27
N ALA A 55 1.77 6.69 8.41
CA ALA A 55 0.58 6.35 9.18
C ALA A 55 0.78 6.72 10.67
N PRO A 56 -0.29 7.02 11.43
CA PRO A 56 -1.71 6.93 11.05
C PRO A 56 -2.22 8.11 10.21
N GLU A 57 -1.47 9.20 10.11
CA GLU A 57 -1.88 10.41 9.38
C GLU A 57 -1.51 10.30 7.88
N CYS A 58 -2.42 9.75 7.08
CA CYS A 58 -2.30 9.72 5.62
C CYS A 58 -3.36 10.63 4.98
N SER A 59 -2.95 11.49 4.06
CA SER A 59 -3.85 12.39 3.31
C SER A 59 -3.68 12.22 1.81
N VAL A 60 -4.77 12.42 1.07
CA VAL A 60 -4.74 12.56 -0.39
C VAL A 60 -5.07 14.01 -0.71
N GLU A 61 -4.17 14.69 -1.40
CA GLU A 61 -4.40 16.02 -1.93
C GLU A 61 -4.78 15.94 -3.41
N HIS A 62 -5.79 16.70 -3.81
CA HIS A 62 -6.16 16.86 -5.21
C HIS A 62 -5.66 18.21 -5.71
N VAL A 63 -4.60 18.18 -6.52
CA VAL A 63 -4.05 19.36 -7.17
C VAL A 63 -4.64 19.45 -8.59
N PRO A 64 -5.48 20.46 -8.90
CA PRO A 64 -5.99 20.66 -10.25
C PRO A 64 -4.84 21.01 -11.20
N ALA A 65 -4.99 20.62 -12.47
CA ALA A 65 -4.03 20.90 -13.54
C ALA A 65 -3.97 22.40 -13.90
#